data_AF-A0A2T7G1S0-F1
#
_entry.id   AF-A0A2T7G1S0-F1
#
_cell.length_a   1.000
_cell.length_b   1.000
_cell.length_c   1.000
_cell.angle_alpha   90.00
_cell.angle_beta   90.00
_cell.angle_gamma   90.00
#
_symmetry.space_group_name_H-M   'P 1'
#
loop_
_entity.id
_entity.type
_entity.pdbx_description
1 polymer ?
#
loop_
_entity_poly.entity_id
_entity_poly.type
_entity_poly.pdbx_seq_one_letter_code
_entity_poly.pdbx_strand_id
1 'polypeptide(L)'
;MMKDEGHSLVEWVAYHKHIGFDNICVYTNNCGDGTDEMLIRLEELGWVQHFRNDVPEGKKPQPNALALATQNPEVTDSDWILTMDADEFLSIKVGRGWITDLEERMDPQASAMAITWRFFGANGITDWNPGLVIENYTRAAPDMFKKGWGVKTLFKPYRDMKLGIHRPHIKKAKQEPANAKLLFDQLWLNGSGKPMPDEFSLSGWRSTKPTLGYKWAELNHYAVKSYEAYLLRRVRGNVNNKEDKYNAAYFALFDRNEEEHMNATRHAKGTKKKMAQILSDPIMRELQDKALEFHAKRVEMLRSSGEYDQWLADLKAASEIPLEQLDEVLFTQHLPKEWQEKVKELQAAGIPDKKIAKMIAQTQTAKKGDTRRALLEAAGENAEEKLDAHQLKDKSATGDTLDNPFMNTDAAAGLGVPLMNERTQKIALAAQAADPNDKDAAKLLQKVETARKVLQAQKKTEEPAAAPEQAVVDINEPAPPLARIVDEVTLDASTSVESPNDTVPVASAPDEVAAKPKAATTRVAPKKATPK
;
A
#
# COMPACT_ATOMS: atom_id res chain seq x y z
N MET A 1 11.64 -3.34 -11.44
CA MET A 1 11.22 -4.73 -11.76
C MET A 1 9.80 -4.68 -12.29
N MET A 2 9.49 -5.37 -13.38
CA MET A 2 8.18 -5.31 -14.04
C MET A 2 7.54 -6.70 -14.14
N LYS A 3 6.20 -6.72 -14.11
CA LYS A 3 5.37 -7.88 -14.38
C LYS A 3 4.05 -7.38 -14.96
N ASP A 4 3.72 -7.78 -16.19
CA ASP A 4 2.49 -7.41 -16.89
C ASP A 4 2.24 -5.87 -16.96
N GLU A 5 3.23 -5.11 -17.40
CA GLU A 5 3.18 -3.63 -17.49
C GLU A 5 3.21 -3.12 -18.96
N GLY A 6 3.04 -4.01 -19.94
CA GLY A 6 3.21 -3.73 -21.37
C GLY A 6 2.28 -2.62 -21.89
N HIS A 7 1.09 -2.50 -21.32
CA HIS A 7 0.14 -1.43 -21.64
C HIS A 7 0.71 -0.01 -21.44
N SER A 8 1.57 0.22 -20.45
CA SER A 8 2.16 1.53 -20.13
C SER A 8 3.68 1.61 -20.34
N LEU A 9 4.31 0.50 -20.74
CA LEU A 9 5.78 0.39 -20.83
C LEU A 9 6.40 1.43 -21.77
N VAL A 10 5.81 1.63 -22.96
CA VAL A 10 6.38 2.53 -23.97
C VAL A 10 6.34 3.99 -23.51
N GLU A 11 5.28 4.41 -22.82
CA GLU A 11 5.24 5.73 -22.19
C GLU A 11 6.32 5.85 -21.11
N TRP A 12 6.42 4.86 -20.22
CA TRP A 12 7.38 4.89 -19.11
C TRP A 12 8.82 5.04 -19.60
N VAL A 13 9.22 4.25 -20.62
CA VAL A 13 10.56 4.35 -21.23
C VAL A 13 10.73 5.69 -21.95
N ALA A 14 9.75 6.10 -22.76
CA ALA A 14 9.82 7.35 -23.51
C ALA A 14 9.91 8.58 -22.60
N TYR A 15 9.18 8.61 -21.50
CA TYR A 15 9.19 9.70 -20.53
C TYR A 15 10.55 9.83 -19.86
N HIS A 16 11.10 8.73 -19.31
CA HIS A 16 12.38 8.77 -18.60
C HIS A 16 13.53 9.09 -19.55
N LYS A 17 13.53 8.55 -20.78
CA LYS A 17 14.47 8.98 -21.83
C LYS A 17 14.27 10.44 -22.26
N HIS A 18 13.05 10.99 -22.18
CA HIS A 18 12.77 12.39 -22.54
C HIS A 18 13.33 13.35 -21.50
N ILE A 19 13.20 13.04 -20.21
CA ILE A 19 13.72 13.87 -19.12
C ILE A 19 15.23 13.66 -18.90
N GLY A 20 15.88 12.80 -19.66
CA GLY A 20 17.33 12.75 -19.77
C GLY A 20 18.02 11.53 -19.16
N PHE A 21 17.29 10.51 -18.71
CA PHE A 21 17.94 9.22 -18.42
C PHE A 21 18.52 8.64 -19.70
N ASP A 22 19.76 8.21 -19.65
CA ASP A 22 20.51 7.62 -20.77
C ASP A 22 20.61 6.10 -20.64
N ASN A 23 20.62 5.58 -19.42
CA ASN A 23 20.60 4.16 -19.12
C ASN A 23 19.33 3.75 -18.35
N ILE A 24 18.64 2.72 -18.84
CA ILE A 24 17.40 2.20 -18.23
C ILE A 24 17.52 0.69 -18.16
N CYS A 25 17.75 0.14 -16.97
CA CYS A 25 17.82 -1.30 -16.74
C CYS A 25 16.50 -1.84 -16.17
N VAL A 26 15.91 -2.83 -16.83
CA VAL A 26 14.61 -3.40 -16.43
C VAL A 26 14.73 -4.89 -16.17
N TYR A 27 14.35 -5.30 -14.96
CA TYR A 27 14.24 -6.71 -14.57
C TYR A 27 12.78 -7.19 -14.67
N THR A 28 12.49 -8.28 -15.39
CA THR A 28 11.13 -8.82 -15.53
C THR A 28 10.90 -10.13 -14.77
N ASN A 29 9.65 -10.36 -14.35
CA ASN A 29 9.20 -11.64 -13.78
C ASN A 29 8.06 -12.23 -14.59
N ASN A 30 8.32 -13.29 -15.36
CA ASN A 30 7.32 -14.17 -15.97
C ASN A 30 6.04 -13.42 -16.40
N CYS A 31 6.17 -12.54 -17.39
CA CYS A 31 5.06 -11.72 -17.86
C CYS A 31 4.15 -12.57 -18.76
N GLY A 32 2.84 -12.32 -18.68
CA GLY A 32 1.84 -12.94 -19.54
C GLY A 32 1.31 -12.03 -20.63
N ASP A 33 1.59 -10.72 -20.57
CA ASP A 33 1.06 -9.71 -21.48
C ASP A 33 2.00 -9.30 -22.62
N GLY A 34 3.18 -9.92 -22.73
CA GLY A 34 4.19 -9.54 -23.71
C GLY A 34 5.25 -8.55 -23.21
N THR A 35 5.23 -8.15 -21.92
CA THR A 35 6.15 -7.13 -21.38
C THR A 35 7.63 -7.49 -21.61
N ASP A 36 8.02 -8.75 -21.45
CA ASP A 36 9.41 -9.18 -21.67
C ASP A 36 9.79 -9.18 -23.15
N GLU A 37 8.93 -9.61 -24.06
CA GLU A 37 9.17 -9.51 -25.50
C GLU A 37 9.32 -8.05 -25.94
N MET A 38 8.49 -7.15 -25.40
CA MET A 38 8.63 -5.71 -25.63
C MET A 38 9.98 -5.17 -25.12
N LEU A 39 10.42 -5.59 -23.93
CA LEU A 39 11.69 -5.14 -23.36
C LEU A 39 12.91 -5.70 -24.10
N ILE A 40 12.86 -6.95 -24.55
CA ILE A 40 13.88 -7.54 -25.43
C ILE A 40 13.98 -6.73 -26.72
N ARG A 41 12.85 -6.42 -27.36
CA ARG A 41 12.87 -5.62 -28.60
C ARG A 41 13.34 -4.18 -28.36
N LEU A 42 12.99 -3.57 -27.22
CA LEU A 42 13.49 -2.26 -26.83
C LEU A 42 15.01 -2.26 -26.60
N GLU A 43 15.57 -3.35 -26.06
CA GLU A 43 17.01 -3.54 -25.90
C GLU A 43 17.71 -3.65 -27.26
N GLU A 44 17.18 -4.47 -28.18
CA GLU A 44 17.70 -4.58 -29.56
C GLU A 44 17.73 -3.22 -30.29
N LEU A 45 16.76 -2.35 -29.98
CA LEU A 45 16.66 -0.99 -30.51
C LEU A 45 17.47 0.05 -29.72
N GLY A 46 18.16 -0.35 -28.65
CA GLY A 46 19.02 0.53 -27.83
C GLY A 46 18.27 1.46 -26.87
N TRP A 47 17.01 1.18 -26.55
CA TRP A 47 16.23 2.00 -25.63
C TRP A 47 16.40 1.60 -24.16
N VAL A 48 16.65 0.34 -23.86
CA VAL A 48 16.77 -0.19 -22.48
C VAL A 48 17.82 -1.29 -22.42
N GLN A 49 18.17 -1.73 -21.21
CA GLN A 49 18.84 -3.00 -20.95
C GLN A 49 17.85 -3.93 -20.26
N HIS A 50 17.60 -5.11 -20.80
CA HIS A 50 16.63 -6.07 -20.28
C HIS A 50 17.31 -7.21 -19.55
N PHE A 51 16.79 -7.56 -18.37
CA PHE A 51 17.26 -8.68 -17.59
C PHE A 51 16.09 -9.54 -17.14
N ARG A 52 16.21 -10.86 -17.30
CA ARG A 52 15.27 -11.79 -16.65
C ARG A 52 15.60 -11.87 -15.17
N ASN A 53 14.57 -11.83 -14.33
CA ASN A 53 14.71 -12.08 -12.90
C ASN A 53 14.22 -13.49 -12.59
N ASP A 54 15.10 -14.47 -12.83
CA ASP A 54 14.84 -15.87 -12.47
C ASP A 54 14.85 -16.00 -10.95
N VAL A 55 13.66 -16.09 -10.36
CA VAL A 55 13.47 -16.11 -8.90
C VAL A 55 13.62 -17.55 -8.41
N PRO A 56 14.64 -17.86 -7.58
CA PRO A 56 14.75 -19.19 -6.99
C PRO A 56 13.55 -19.51 -6.10
N GLU A 57 13.21 -20.79 -5.98
CA GLU A 57 12.15 -21.26 -5.09
C GLU A 57 12.33 -20.73 -3.65
N GLY A 58 11.23 -20.32 -3.03
CA GLY A 58 11.24 -19.73 -1.68
C GLY A 58 11.77 -18.29 -1.58
N LYS A 59 12.29 -17.69 -2.66
CA LYS A 59 12.73 -16.28 -2.66
C LYS A 59 11.64 -15.34 -3.16
N LYS A 60 11.76 -14.08 -2.74
CA LYS A 60 10.87 -12.99 -3.15
C LYS A 60 11.43 -12.32 -4.42
N PRO A 61 10.58 -12.04 -5.43
CA PRO A 61 11.07 -11.52 -6.71
C PRO A 61 11.82 -10.19 -6.62
N GLN A 62 11.29 -9.22 -5.88
CA GLN A 62 11.86 -7.87 -5.80
C GLN A 62 13.24 -7.85 -5.11
N PRO A 63 13.43 -8.46 -3.92
CA PRO A 63 14.77 -8.61 -3.34
C PRO A 63 15.76 -9.35 -4.26
N ASN A 64 15.30 -10.32 -5.06
CA ASN A 64 16.14 -11.04 -6.02
C ASN A 64 16.63 -10.10 -7.13
N ALA A 65 15.72 -9.35 -7.77
CA ALA A 65 16.07 -8.39 -8.83
C ALA A 65 17.07 -7.34 -8.33
N LEU A 66 16.85 -6.79 -7.13
CA LEU A 66 17.78 -5.82 -6.53
C LEU A 66 19.16 -6.43 -6.23
N ALA A 67 19.21 -7.70 -5.83
CA ALA A 67 20.46 -8.41 -5.59
C ALA A 67 21.23 -8.70 -6.90
N LEU A 68 20.53 -9.03 -7.99
CA LEU A 68 21.11 -9.17 -9.32
C LEU A 68 21.62 -7.81 -9.84
N ALA A 69 20.80 -6.77 -9.75
CA ALA A 69 21.17 -5.41 -10.15
C ALA A 69 22.37 -4.85 -9.36
N THR A 70 22.51 -5.22 -8.08
CA THR A 70 23.67 -4.85 -7.24
C THR A 70 25.00 -5.43 -7.78
N GLN A 71 24.95 -6.48 -8.59
CA GLN A 71 26.12 -7.18 -9.16
C GLN A 71 26.31 -6.88 -10.64
N ASN A 72 25.47 -6.03 -11.23
CA ASN A 72 25.45 -5.80 -12.67
C ASN A 72 26.17 -4.49 -13.01
N PRO A 73 27.32 -4.52 -13.72
CA PRO A 73 28.05 -3.32 -14.15
C PRO A 73 27.20 -2.36 -14.98
N GLU A 74 26.28 -2.87 -15.81
CA GLU A 74 25.32 -2.05 -16.57
C GLU A 74 24.48 -1.16 -15.65
N VAL A 75 24.30 -1.54 -14.38
CA VAL A 75 23.63 -0.71 -13.37
C VAL A 75 24.65 0.08 -12.55
N THR A 76 25.69 -0.59 -12.03
CA THR A 76 26.57 -0.01 -11.00
C THR A 76 27.59 0.98 -11.53
N ASP A 77 27.90 0.96 -12.83
CA ASP A 77 28.87 1.86 -13.46
C ASP A 77 28.24 3.19 -13.93
N SER A 78 26.97 3.44 -13.57
CA SER A 78 26.28 4.71 -13.84
C SER A 78 26.70 5.80 -12.86
N ASP A 79 26.79 7.06 -13.31
CA ASP A 79 27.14 8.20 -12.45
C ASP A 79 26.11 8.45 -11.33
N TRP A 80 24.84 8.26 -11.67
CA TRP A 80 23.71 8.34 -10.76
C TRP A 80 22.74 7.18 -11.02
N ILE A 81 22.16 6.65 -9.95
CA ILE A 81 21.21 5.54 -10.00
C ILE A 81 19.93 5.96 -9.27
N LEU A 82 18.77 5.68 -9.89
CA LEU A 82 17.45 5.76 -9.27
C LEU A 82 16.76 4.40 -9.40
N THR A 83 16.45 3.78 -8.26
CA THR A 83 15.60 2.58 -8.23
C THR A 83 14.14 2.99 -8.08
N MET A 84 13.28 2.57 -8.99
CA MET A 84 11.86 2.93 -8.99
C MET A 84 10.97 1.84 -9.59
N ASP A 85 9.67 1.95 -9.33
CA ASP A 85 8.63 1.03 -9.81
C ASP A 85 8.03 1.51 -11.14
N ALA A 86 7.35 0.63 -11.86
CA ALA A 86 6.78 0.91 -13.19
C ALA A 86 5.57 1.85 -13.15
N ASP A 87 4.95 2.02 -11.98
CA ASP A 87 3.86 2.95 -11.71
C ASP A 87 4.36 4.28 -11.11
N GLU A 88 5.64 4.60 -11.28
CA GLU A 88 6.28 5.82 -10.80
C GLU A 88 6.89 6.64 -11.94
N PHE A 89 6.83 7.97 -11.83
CA PHE A 89 7.39 8.92 -12.80
C PHE A 89 8.12 10.04 -12.06
N LEU A 90 9.41 10.26 -12.36
CA LEU A 90 10.16 11.36 -11.76
C LEU A 90 9.67 12.71 -12.29
N SER A 91 9.22 13.59 -11.40
CA SER A 91 8.71 14.91 -11.71
C SER A 91 9.70 15.97 -11.24
N ILE A 92 10.48 16.53 -12.18
CA ILE A 92 11.47 17.58 -11.91
C ILE A 92 10.82 18.94 -12.15
N LYS A 93 10.81 19.79 -11.12
CA LYS A 93 10.13 21.09 -11.08
C LYS A 93 11.06 22.27 -11.33
N VAL A 94 12.37 22.02 -11.41
CA VAL A 94 13.39 23.04 -11.72
C VAL A 94 13.76 23.03 -13.21
N GLY A 95 14.18 24.19 -13.71
CA GLY A 95 14.66 24.35 -15.08
C GLY A 95 13.65 23.87 -16.13
N ARG A 96 14.15 23.12 -17.11
CA ARG A 96 13.35 22.51 -18.18
C ARG A 96 12.67 21.21 -17.74
N GLY A 97 12.96 20.72 -16.53
CA GLY A 97 12.43 19.47 -16.00
C GLY A 97 13.27 18.26 -16.42
N TRP A 98 14.55 18.45 -16.71
CA TRP A 98 15.47 17.37 -17.07
C TRP A 98 16.38 16.99 -15.91
N ILE A 99 16.90 15.77 -15.92
CA ILE A 99 17.79 15.25 -14.87
C ILE A 99 19.04 16.14 -14.70
N THR A 100 19.54 16.70 -15.80
CA THR A 100 20.67 17.65 -15.79
C THR A 100 20.31 18.96 -15.09
N ASP A 101 19.07 19.46 -15.21
CA ASP A 101 18.64 20.66 -14.47
C ASP A 101 18.60 20.40 -12.95
N LEU A 102 18.30 19.16 -12.55
CA LEU A 102 18.33 18.75 -11.15
C LEU A 102 19.77 18.60 -10.66
N GLU A 103 20.63 17.95 -11.44
CA GLU A 103 22.06 17.77 -11.15
C GLU A 103 22.80 19.09 -11.01
N GLU A 104 22.67 20.00 -11.98
CA GLU A 104 23.29 21.33 -11.95
C GLU A 104 22.82 22.17 -10.76
N ARG A 105 21.63 21.88 -10.23
CA ARG A 105 21.04 22.59 -9.09
C ARG A 105 21.47 22.02 -7.74
N MET A 106 21.87 20.75 -7.69
CA MET A 106 22.33 20.11 -6.46
C MET A 106 23.66 20.71 -5.99
N ASP A 107 23.90 20.64 -4.68
CA ASP A 107 25.24 20.90 -4.14
C ASP A 107 26.23 19.90 -4.80
N PRO A 108 27.39 20.34 -5.32
CA PRO A 108 28.38 19.43 -5.91
C PRO A 108 28.86 18.32 -4.97
N GLN A 109 28.79 18.53 -3.66
CA GLN A 109 29.11 17.53 -2.63
C GLN A 109 27.97 16.54 -2.36
N ALA A 110 26.76 16.81 -2.87
CA ALA A 110 25.62 15.91 -2.71
C ALA A 110 25.91 14.57 -3.39
N SER A 111 25.68 13.50 -2.62
CA SER A 111 25.83 12.12 -3.07
C SER A 111 24.49 11.42 -3.24
N ALA A 112 23.40 12.01 -2.75
CA ALA A 112 22.06 11.46 -2.85
C ALA A 112 20.97 12.52 -2.72
N MET A 113 19.83 12.27 -3.35
CA MET A 113 18.56 12.97 -3.13
C MET A 113 17.46 11.96 -2.77
N ALA A 114 16.90 12.09 -1.56
CA ALA A 114 15.70 11.39 -1.14
C ALA A 114 14.46 12.11 -1.71
N ILE A 115 13.88 11.54 -2.75
CA ILE A 115 12.75 12.09 -3.50
C ILE A 115 11.46 11.52 -2.91
N THR A 116 10.63 12.38 -2.36
CA THR A 116 9.39 11.96 -1.69
C THR A 116 8.31 11.67 -2.73
N TRP A 117 7.52 10.61 -2.49
CA TRP A 117 6.37 10.30 -3.32
C TRP A 117 5.28 11.37 -3.26
N ARG A 118 4.58 11.51 -4.38
CA ARG A 118 3.29 12.20 -4.55
C ARG A 118 2.31 11.16 -5.04
N PHE A 119 1.31 10.78 -4.25
CA PHE A 119 0.32 9.79 -4.69
C PHE A 119 -0.71 10.45 -5.59
N PHE A 120 -0.93 9.87 -6.78
CA PHE A 120 -1.95 10.28 -7.73
C PHE A 120 -3.12 9.31 -7.69
N GLY A 121 -4.32 9.86 -7.73
CA GLY A 121 -5.56 9.09 -7.76
C GLY A 121 -6.03 8.76 -9.18
N ALA A 122 -7.17 8.08 -9.23
CA ALA A 122 -7.89 7.67 -10.42
C ALA A 122 -8.44 8.84 -11.24
N ASN A 123 -8.41 10.06 -10.71
CA ASN A 123 -9.00 11.25 -11.32
C ASN A 123 -10.51 11.10 -11.59
N GLY A 124 -11.19 10.18 -10.88
CA GLY A 124 -12.58 9.78 -11.14
C GLY A 124 -12.78 8.91 -12.39
N ILE A 125 -11.71 8.51 -13.08
CA ILE A 125 -11.78 7.71 -14.31
C ILE A 125 -12.10 6.26 -13.93
N THR A 126 -13.29 5.80 -14.28
CA THR A 126 -13.71 4.41 -14.05
C THR A 126 -13.02 3.47 -15.04
N ASP A 127 -13.17 3.74 -16.34
CA ASP A 127 -12.74 2.83 -17.39
C ASP A 127 -11.21 2.63 -17.41
N TRP A 128 -10.77 1.43 -17.79
CA TRP A 128 -9.38 1.19 -18.16
C TRP A 128 -9.02 2.07 -19.35
N ASN A 129 -7.92 2.80 -19.23
CA ASN A 129 -7.50 3.79 -20.20
C ASN A 129 -6.04 3.54 -20.62
N PRO A 130 -5.78 3.19 -21.89
CA PRO A 130 -4.43 2.97 -22.42
C PRO A 130 -3.72 4.27 -22.84
N GLY A 131 -4.33 5.43 -22.62
CA GLY A 131 -3.70 6.72 -22.81
C GLY A 131 -2.58 7.00 -21.80
N LEU A 132 -1.89 8.12 -22.00
CA LEU A 132 -0.75 8.49 -21.17
C LEU A 132 -1.14 8.64 -19.70
N VAL A 133 -0.46 7.92 -18.82
CA VAL A 133 -0.58 8.02 -17.36
C VAL A 133 -0.41 9.46 -16.92
N ILE A 134 0.60 10.16 -17.46
CA ILE A 134 0.88 11.55 -17.06
C ILE A 134 -0.20 12.55 -17.49
N GLU A 135 -1.04 12.22 -18.49
CA GLU A 135 -2.13 13.09 -18.95
C GLU A 135 -3.48 12.72 -18.33
N ASN A 136 -3.70 11.43 -18.06
CA ASN A 136 -4.97 10.92 -17.53
C ASN A 136 -5.11 11.19 -16.02
N TYR A 137 -4.02 11.07 -15.26
CA TYR A 137 -4.04 11.12 -13.80
C TYR A 137 -3.32 12.37 -13.32
N THR A 138 -4.05 13.48 -13.23
CA THR A 138 -3.47 14.80 -12.91
C THR A 138 -3.81 15.29 -11.51
N ARG A 139 -4.60 14.54 -10.75
CA ARG A 139 -4.97 14.87 -9.38
C ARG A 139 -4.28 13.94 -8.38
N ALA A 140 -3.82 14.54 -7.28
CA ALA A 140 -2.92 13.92 -6.33
C ALA A 140 -3.20 14.34 -4.88
N ALA A 141 -2.56 13.63 -3.97
CA ALA A 141 -2.56 13.91 -2.54
C ALA A 141 -1.87 15.24 -2.21
N PRO A 142 -2.36 15.97 -1.19
CA PRO A 142 -1.72 17.19 -0.71
C PRO A 142 -0.39 16.86 0.01
N ASP A 143 0.48 17.86 0.18
CA ASP A 143 1.79 17.72 0.82
C ASP A 143 1.73 17.05 2.20
N MET A 144 0.65 17.30 2.95
CA MET A 144 0.48 16.79 4.30
C MET A 144 -0.08 15.36 4.38
N PHE A 145 -0.19 14.65 3.25
CA PHE A 145 -0.54 13.25 3.22
C PHE A 145 0.61 12.35 3.73
N LYS A 146 0.68 12.20 5.06
CA LYS A 146 1.79 11.50 5.76
C LYS A 146 2.03 10.06 5.32
N LYS A 147 0.99 9.35 4.87
CA LYS A 147 1.10 7.96 4.41
C LYS A 147 1.82 7.88 3.05
N GLY A 148 1.81 8.99 2.29
CA GLY A 148 2.52 9.15 1.03
C GLY A 148 3.98 9.59 1.15
N TRP A 149 4.53 9.76 2.36
CA TRP A 149 5.89 10.28 2.53
C TRP A 149 7.01 9.27 2.30
N GLY A 150 6.74 8.07 1.78
CA GLY A 150 7.81 7.17 1.35
C GLY A 150 8.70 7.84 0.29
N VAL A 151 9.96 7.40 0.22
CA VAL A 151 10.93 7.97 -0.73
C VAL A 151 11.48 6.90 -1.67
N LYS A 152 11.98 7.37 -2.83
CA LYS A 152 13.06 6.71 -3.56
C LYS A 152 14.28 7.61 -3.55
N THR A 153 15.47 7.03 -3.68
CA THR A 153 16.71 7.79 -3.66
C THR A 153 17.37 7.76 -5.05
N LEU A 154 17.66 8.95 -5.58
CA LEU A 154 18.62 9.16 -6.65
C LEU A 154 20.00 9.32 -5.99
N PHE A 155 21.01 8.51 -6.33
CA PHE A 155 22.30 8.53 -5.62
C PHE A 155 23.48 8.18 -6.52
N LYS A 156 24.68 8.61 -6.12
CA LYS A 156 25.95 8.19 -6.74
C LYS A 156 26.36 6.83 -6.17
N PRO A 157 26.63 5.80 -6.98
CA PRO A 157 27.09 4.51 -6.47
C PRO A 157 28.41 4.64 -5.70
N TYR A 158 28.63 3.70 -4.78
CA TYR A 158 29.79 3.68 -3.87
C TYR A 158 30.23 2.25 -3.57
N ARG A 159 31.43 2.08 -3.00
CA ARG A 159 31.97 0.74 -2.68
C ARG A 159 31.05 -0.04 -1.75
N ASP A 160 30.99 -1.35 -1.94
CA ASP A 160 30.20 -2.26 -1.10
C ASP A 160 28.70 -1.93 -1.06
N MET A 161 28.21 -1.16 -2.03
CA MET A 161 26.80 -0.82 -2.14
C MET A 161 25.94 -2.08 -2.25
N LYS A 162 24.72 -1.98 -1.70
CA LYS A 162 23.62 -2.89 -1.96
C LYS A 162 22.38 -2.08 -2.32
N LEU A 163 21.81 -2.34 -3.50
CA LEU A 163 20.57 -1.67 -3.91
C LEU A 163 19.42 -2.07 -2.98
N GLY A 164 18.61 -1.07 -2.64
CA GLY A 164 17.36 -1.22 -1.91
C GLY A 164 16.27 -0.44 -2.61
N ILE A 165 15.02 -0.82 -2.39
CA ILE A 165 13.90 -0.22 -3.10
C ILE A 165 13.68 1.26 -2.76
N HIS A 166 13.95 1.66 -1.51
CA HIS A 166 13.77 3.04 -1.07
C HIS A 166 15.08 3.84 -1.10
N ARG A 167 16.19 3.17 -0.79
CA ARG A 167 17.52 3.75 -0.72
C ARG A 167 18.59 2.69 -0.88
N PRO A 168 19.82 3.06 -1.29
CA PRO A 168 20.93 2.15 -1.23
C PRO A 168 21.35 1.89 0.24
N HIS A 169 21.98 0.76 0.44
CA HIS A 169 22.62 0.34 1.68
C HIS A 169 24.11 0.12 1.43
N ILE A 170 24.89 -0.06 2.50
CA ILE A 170 26.27 -0.56 2.40
C ILE A 170 26.38 -1.91 3.10
N LYS A 171 27.07 -2.86 2.48
CA LYS A 171 27.32 -4.17 3.08
C LYS A 171 28.15 -3.99 4.34
N LYS A 172 27.90 -4.85 5.33
CA LYS A 172 28.63 -4.91 6.60
C LYS A 172 28.71 -3.59 7.39
N ALA A 173 27.77 -2.65 7.18
CA ALA A 173 27.73 -1.36 7.87
C ALA A 173 27.81 -1.49 9.41
N LYS A 174 27.22 -2.55 9.97
CA LYS A 174 27.18 -2.80 11.42
C LYS A 174 28.46 -3.44 11.95
N GLN A 175 29.26 -4.04 11.08
CA GLN A 175 30.47 -4.79 11.42
C GLN A 175 31.74 -3.99 11.11
N GLU A 176 31.70 -3.09 10.13
CA GLU A 176 32.85 -2.31 9.65
C GLU A 176 32.59 -0.81 9.86
N PRO A 177 33.18 -0.17 10.89
CA PRO A 177 32.96 1.24 11.20
C PRO A 177 33.24 2.20 10.03
N ALA A 178 34.20 1.85 9.16
CA ALA A 178 34.51 2.62 7.96
C ALA A 178 33.33 2.68 6.97
N ASN A 179 32.49 1.64 6.91
CA ASN A 179 31.32 1.60 6.02
C ASN A 179 30.18 2.44 6.60
N ALA A 180 29.98 2.38 7.91
CA ALA A 180 29.03 3.29 8.59
C ALA A 180 29.45 4.75 8.42
N LYS A 181 30.74 5.06 8.61
CA LYS A 181 31.28 6.41 8.42
C LYS A 181 31.10 6.90 6.97
N LEU A 182 31.36 6.04 5.97
CA LEU A 182 31.16 6.40 4.56
C LEU A 182 29.70 6.83 4.28
N LEU A 183 28.70 6.13 4.83
CA LEU A 183 27.30 6.54 4.68
C LEU A 183 26.97 7.83 5.44
N PHE A 184 27.60 8.03 6.60
CA PHE A 184 27.38 9.20 7.45
C PHE A 184 27.99 10.46 6.83
N ASP A 185 29.15 10.36 6.18
CA ASP A 185 29.84 11.48 5.56
C ASP A 185 29.16 11.96 4.25
N GLN A 186 28.17 11.23 3.73
CA GLN A 186 27.47 11.61 2.50
C GLN A 186 26.49 12.75 2.76
N LEU A 187 26.57 13.79 1.93
CA LEU A 187 25.52 14.81 1.88
C LEU A 187 24.30 14.27 1.13
N TRP A 188 23.21 14.05 1.87
CA TRP A 188 21.90 13.70 1.34
C TRP A 188 21.00 14.92 1.30
N LEU A 189 20.28 15.12 0.21
CA LEU A 189 19.28 16.18 0.06
C LEU A 189 17.87 15.59 0.04
N ASN A 190 16.84 16.35 0.41
CA ASN A 190 15.46 16.03 0.08
C ASN A 190 15.08 16.56 -1.31
N GLY A 191 13.87 16.25 -1.77
CA GLY A 191 13.30 16.77 -3.02
C GLY A 191 13.13 18.30 -3.11
N SER A 192 13.52 19.07 -2.09
CA SER A 192 13.61 20.54 -2.13
C SER A 192 15.06 21.06 -2.10
N GLY A 193 16.05 20.18 -2.21
CA GLY A 193 17.47 20.54 -2.12
C GLY A 193 17.94 20.89 -0.71
N LYS A 194 17.22 20.47 0.33
CA LYS A 194 17.62 20.71 1.73
C LYS A 194 18.36 19.50 2.29
N PRO A 195 19.44 19.69 3.07
CA PRO A 195 20.13 18.59 3.73
C PRO A 195 19.18 17.73 4.56
N MET A 196 19.34 16.42 4.44
CA MET A 196 18.70 15.42 5.29
C MET A 196 19.51 15.21 6.57
N PRO A 197 18.88 14.82 7.69
CA PRO A 197 19.61 14.37 8.88
C PRO A 197 20.49 13.17 8.56
N ASP A 198 21.69 13.12 9.15
CA ASP A 198 22.69 12.10 8.87
C ASP A 198 22.17 10.67 9.13
N GLU A 199 21.27 10.49 10.11
CA GLU A 199 20.71 9.17 10.43
C GLU A 199 19.76 8.64 9.35
N PHE A 200 19.32 9.49 8.43
CA PHE A 200 18.46 9.09 7.32
C PHE A 200 19.17 8.07 6.41
N SER A 201 20.46 8.28 6.12
CA SER A 201 21.25 7.35 5.28
C SER A 201 21.37 5.95 5.93
N LEU A 202 21.28 5.87 7.26
CA LEU A 202 21.40 4.63 8.03
C LEU A 202 20.12 3.80 8.05
N SER A 203 18.95 4.44 8.15
CA SER A 203 17.68 3.72 8.40
C SER A 203 16.41 4.33 7.77
N GLY A 204 16.50 5.52 7.18
CA GLY A 204 15.36 6.22 6.59
C GLY A 204 14.72 5.45 5.44
N TRP A 205 13.39 5.50 5.36
CA TRP A 205 12.60 4.99 4.23
C TRP A 205 11.47 5.94 3.82
N ARG A 206 11.21 6.96 4.64
CA ARG A 206 10.18 7.98 4.41
C ARG A 206 10.61 9.32 4.98
N SER A 207 10.14 10.39 4.35
CA SER A 207 10.20 11.74 4.89
C SER A 207 9.41 11.86 6.19
N THR A 208 9.79 12.88 6.95
CA THR A 208 9.13 13.36 8.16
C THR A 208 8.75 14.82 7.96
N LYS A 209 7.99 15.42 8.87
CA LYS A 209 7.59 16.83 8.74
C LYS A 209 8.81 17.77 8.54
N PRO A 210 9.94 17.62 9.28
CA PRO A 210 11.12 18.44 9.05
C PRO A 210 11.87 18.16 7.73
N THR A 211 11.78 16.93 7.20
CA THR A 211 12.56 16.51 6.03
C THR A 211 11.75 16.52 4.73
N LEU A 212 10.45 16.85 4.80
CA LEU A 212 9.57 16.89 3.65
C LEU A 212 10.04 17.93 2.64
N GLY A 213 10.09 17.54 1.37
CA GLY A 213 10.50 18.45 0.30
C GLY A 213 10.06 18.00 -1.08
N TYR A 214 9.39 18.91 -1.78
CA TYR A 214 8.78 18.70 -3.10
C TYR A 214 9.09 19.83 -4.08
N LYS A 215 9.95 20.80 -3.73
CA LYS A 215 10.15 22.03 -4.50
C LYS A 215 10.96 21.83 -5.78
N TRP A 216 11.91 20.90 -5.79
CA TRP A 216 12.79 20.64 -6.94
C TRP A 216 12.43 19.36 -7.67
N ALA A 217 12.12 18.30 -6.92
CA ALA A 217 11.72 17.02 -7.46
C ALA A 217 10.71 16.34 -6.54
N GLU A 218 9.81 15.59 -7.14
CA GLU A 218 8.96 14.62 -6.46
C GLU A 218 8.82 13.38 -7.34
N LEU A 219 8.40 12.28 -6.73
CA LEU A 219 8.16 11.05 -7.46
C LEU A 219 6.66 10.80 -7.55
N ASN A 220 6.07 11.05 -8.72
CA ASN A 220 4.66 10.80 -8.95
C ASN A 220 4.43 9.29 -8.89
N HIS A 221 3.53 8.84 -8.01
CA HIS A 221 3.21 7.43 -7.83
C HIS A 221 1.74 7.17 -8.15
N TYR A 222 1.50 6.44 -9.23
CA TYR A 222 0.19 6.10 -9.77
C TYR A 222 -0.23 4.70 -9.33
N ALA A 223 -0.28 4.47 -8.02
CA ALA A 223 -0.49 3.14 -7.44
C ALA A 223 -1.87 2.54 -7.79
N VAL A 224 -2.88 3.39 -8.00
CA VAL A 224 -4.26 2.96 -8.29
C VAL A 224 -4.65 3.07 -9.76
N LYS A 225 -4.23 4.14 -10.47
CA LYS A 225 -4.74 4.47 -11.82
C LYS A 225 -6.28 4.46 -11.82
N SER A 226 -6.94 4.15 -12.94
CA SER A 226 -8.40 4.04 -12.99
C SER A 226 -8.96 2.90 -12.13
N TYR A 227 -10.27 2.94 -11.84
CA TYR A 227 -10.93 1.91 -11.04
C TYR A 227 -10.74 0.52 -11.64
N GLU A 228 -10.92 0.38 -12.96
CA GLU A 228 -10.71 -0.90 -13.64
C GLU A 228 -9.25 -1.33 -13.66
N ALA A 229 -8.30 -0.40 -13.83
CA ALA A 229 -6.88 -0.72 -13.74
C ALA A 229 -6.51 -1.27 -12.34
N TYR A 230 -7.10 -0.69 -11.28
CA TYR A 230 -6.93 -1.19 -9.93
C TYR A 230 -7.56 -2.57 -9.71
N LEU A 231 -8.77 -2.80 -10.23
CA LEU A 231 -9.43 -4.11 -10.14
C LEU A 231 -8.67 -5.20 -10.91
N LEU A 232 -8.10 -4.89 -12.08
CA LEU A 232 -7.20 -5.80 -12.78
C LEU A 232 -5.98 -6.17 -11.93
N ARG A 233 -5.39 -5.18 -11.23
CA ARG A 233 -4.28 -5.41 -10.30
C ARG A 233 -4.69 -6.30 -9.12
N ARG A 234 -5.93 -6.16 -8.63
CA ARG A 234 -6.51 -7.02 -7.57
C ARG A 234 -6.60 -8.48 -8.04
N VAL A 235 -7.14 -8.73 -9.22
CA VAL A 235 -7.32 -10.09 -9.78
C VAL A 235 -5.98 -10.73 -10.18
N ARG A 236 -5.00 -9.95 -10.65
CA ARG A 236 -3.64 -10.43 -10.99
C ARG A 236 -2.88 -11.00 -9.78
N GLY A 237 -3.23 -10.62 -8.56
CA GLY A 237 -2.49 -10.95 -7.35
C GLY A 237 -1.24 -10.09 -7.12
N ASN A 238 -0.58 -10.30 -5.98
CA ASN A 238 0.51 -9.45 -5.48
C ASN A 238 1.88 -10.14 -5.58
N VAL A 239 2.91 -9.41 -6.04
CA VAL A 239 4.31 -9.89 -6.15
C VAL A 239 4.93 -10.31 -4.80
N ASN A 240 4.32 -9.90 -3.68
CA ASN A 240 4.74 -10.27 -2.33
C ASN A 240 3.89 -11.40 -1.70
N ASN A 241 3.00 -12.06 -2.45
CA ASN A 241 2.10 -13.13 -1.98
C ASN A 241 1.33 -12.78 -0.68
N LYS A 242 0.91 -11.52 -0.54
CA LYS A 242 -0.04 -11.15 0.52
C LYS A 242 -1.45 -11.25 -0.03
N GLU A 243 -2.24 -12.19 0.49
CA GLU A 243 -3.68 -12.26 0.28
C GLU A 243 -4.35 -10.93 0.66
N ASP A 244 -5.39 -10.55 -0.08
CA ASP A 244 -6.25 -9.39 0.17
C ASP A 244 -5.55 -8.02 0.30
N LYS A 245 -4.33 -7.86 -0.25
CA LYS A 245 -3.63 -6.56 -0.22
C LYS A 245 -4.39 -5.46 -0.96
N TYR A 246 -4.98 -5.78 -2.11
CA TYR A 246 -5.64 -4.80 -2.99
C TYR A 246 -7.15 -4.85 -2.75
N ASN A 247 -7.60 -4.10 -1.74
CA ASN A 247 -8.99 -4.00 -1.33
C ASN A 247 -9.46 -2.53 -1.29
N ALA A 248 -10.75 -2.33 -1.00
CA ALA A 248 -11.35 -0.99 -0.93
C ALA A 248 -10.61 -0.04 0.04
N ALA A 249 -10.09 -0.53 1.17
CA ALA A 249 -9.31 0.27 2.11
C ALA A 249 -7.97 0.74 1.52
N TYR A 250 -7.28 -0.11 0.74
CA TYR A 250 -6.08 0.31 0.01
C TYR A 250 -6.43 1.34 -1.05
N PHE A 251 -7.54 1.17 -1.76
CA PHE A 251 -7.99 2.15 -2.75
C PHE A 251 -8.30 3.49 -2.09
N ALA A 252 -9.11 3.51 -1.03
CA ALA A 252 -9.36 4.72 -0.23
C ALA A 252 -8.07 5.42 0.17
N LEU A 253 -7.06 4.67 0.62
CA LEU A 253 -5.78 5.23 1.04
C LEU A 253 -5.04 5.98 -0.06
N PHE A 254 -4.98 5.40 -1.26
CA PHE A 254 -4.05 5.83 -2.31
C PHE A 254 -4.73 6.47 -3.52
N ASP A 255 -6.05 6.36 -3.65
CA ASP A 255 -6.86 7.16 -4.58
C ASP A 255 -7.00 8.58 -4.04
N ARG A 256 -5.99 9.41 -4.27
CA ARG A 256 -5.91 10.78 -3.73
C ARG A 256 -6.01 11.79 -4.87
N ASN A 257 -7.03 12.63 -4.82
CA ASN A 257 -7.43 13.53 -5.93
C ASN A 257 -7.67 14.98 -5.47
N GLU A 258 -7.16 15.36 -4.29
CA GLU A 258 -7.48 16.63 -3.64
C GLU A 258 -6.85 17.85 -4.34
N GLU A 259 -5.65 17.70 -4.91
CA GLU A 259 -4.91 18.78 -5.56
C GLU A 259 -4.57 18.44 -7.00
N GLU A 260 -4.58 19.44 -7.89
CA GLU A 260 -4.09 19.29 -9.26
C GLU A 260 -2.56 19.43 -9.31
N HIS A 261 -1.88 18.47 -9.94
CA HIS A 261 -0.43 18.42 -10.08
C HIS A 261 -0.03 18.13 -11.53
N MET A 262 0.15 19.19 -12.32
CA MET A 262 0.37 19.10 -13.77
C MET A 262 1.84 19.00 -14.20
N ASN A 263 2.82 19.00 -13.28
CA ASN A 263 4.23 19.19 -13.67
C ASN A 263 4.72 18.14 -14.69
N ALA A 264 4.35 16.87 -14.54
CA ALA A 264 4.72 15.82 -15.49
C ALA A 264 4.10 16.03 -16.89
N THR A 265 2.90 16.63 -16.99
CA THR A 265 2.20 16.84 -18.27
C THR A 265 2.95 17.76 -19.22
N ARG A 266 3.83 18.64 -18.71
CA ARG A 266 4.68 19.51 -19.55
C ARG A 266 5.57 18.70 -20.50
N HIS A 267 5.87 17.45 -20.15
CA HIS A 267 6.69 16.53 -20.91
C HIS A 267 5.90 15.70 -21.93
N ALA A 268 4.57 15.82 -21.98
CA ALA A 268 3.71 14.98 -22.82
C ALA A 268 4.09 15.04 -24.32
N LYS A 269 4.37 16.24 -24.85
CA LYS A 269 4.79 16.39 -26.25
C LYS A 269 6.11 15.67 -26.54
N GLY A 270 7.09 15.80 -25.65
CA GLY A 270 8.40 15.16 -25.79
C GLY A 270 8.33 13.64 -25.63
N THR A 271 7.51 13.18 -24.69
CA THR A 271 7.20 11.77 -24.44
C THR A 271 6.54 11.16 -25.67
N LYS A 272 5.44 11.75 -26.19
CA LYS A 272 4.75 11.31 -27.42
C LYS A 272 5.70 11.23 -28.63
N LYS A 273 6.64 12.17 -28.76
CA LYS A 273 7.66 12.12 -29.83
C LYS A 273 8.55 10.87 -29.70
N LYS A 274 9.02 10.53 -28.50
CA LYS A 274 9.82 9.32 -28.26
C LYS A 274 9.00 8.04 -28.39
N MET A 275 7.75 8.03 -27.92
CA MET A 275 6.83 6.91 -28.14
C MET A 275 6.63 6.65 -29.64
N ALA A 276 6.44 7.71 -30.45
CA ALA A 276 6.32 7.58 -31.89
C ALA A 276 7.59 7.04 -32.56
N GLN A 277 8.79 7.35 -32.01
CA GLN A 277 10.05 6.77 -32.48
C GLN A 277 10.12 5.28 -32.15
N ILE A 278 9.82 4.88 -30.91
CA ILE A 278 9.79 3.46 -30.50
C ILE A 278 8.81 2.67 -31.37
N LEU A 279 7.59 3.19 -31.54
CA LEU A 279 6.50 2.51 -32.25
C LEU A 279 6.53 2.72 -33.77
N SER A 280 7.61 3.31 -34.30
CA SER A 280 7.90 3.30 -35.74
C SER A 280 8.49 1.96 -36.18
N ASP A 281 9.07 1.20 -35.24
CA ASP A 281 9.45 -0.18 -35.47
C ASP A 281 8.18 -1.06 -35.54
N PRO A 282 7.95 -1.80 -36.63
CA PRO A 282 6.71 -2.57 -36.82
C PRO A 282 6.58 -3.71 -35.81
N ILE A 283 7.69 -4.31 -35.35
CA ILE A 283 7.67 -5.37 -34.34
C ILE A 283 7.23 -4.78 -32.99
N MET A 284 7.81 -3.66 -32.56
CA MET A 284 7.35 -2.96 -31.35
C MET A 284 5.89 -2.53 -31.43
N ARG A 285 5.43 -2.07 -32.59
CA ARG A 285 4.01 -1.74 -32.80
C ARG A 285 3.13 -2.96 -32.55
N GLU A 286 3.43 -4.08 -33.19
CA GLU A 286 2.66 -5.32 -33.04
C GLU A 286 2.66 -5.82 -31.58
N LEU A 287 3.81 -5.77 -30.90
CA LEU A 287 3.92 -6.16 -29.49
C LEU A 287 3.09 -5.24 -28.57
N GLN A 288 3.12 -3.92 -28.80
CA GLN A 288 2.29 -2.97 -28.07
C GLN A 288 0.80 -3.25 -28.29
N ASP A 289 0.38 -3.50 -29.52
CA ASP A 289 -1.02 -3.76 -29.85
C ASP A 289 -1.50 -5.06 -29.18
N LYS A 290 -0.66 -6.11 -29.17
CA LYS A 290 -0.93 -7.37 -28.43
C LYS A 290 -1.06 -7.15 -26.93
N ALA A 291 -0.17 -6.36 -26.33
CA ALA A 291 -0.26 -6.04 -24.90
C ALA A 291 -1.56 -5.28 -24.59
N LEU A 292 -1.93 -4.29 -25.40
CA LEU A 292 -3.19 -3.56 -25.24
C LEU A 292 -4.41 -4.46 -25.38
N GLU A 293 -4.45 -5.33 -26.38
CA GLU A 293 -5.53 -6.30 -26.58
C GLU A 293 -5.64 -7.26 -25.39
N PHE A 294 -4.51 -7.73 -24.86
CA PHE A 294 -4.47 -8.61 -23.70
C PHE A 294 -5.10 -7.95 -22.46
N HIS A 295 -4.75 -6.69 -22.17
CA HIS A 295 -5.33 -5.96 -21.05
C HIS A 295 -6.82 -5.65 -21.29
N ALA A 296 -7.21 -5.27 -22.51
CA ALA A 296 -8.62 -5.05 -22.87
C ALA A 296 -9.47 -6.31 -22.66
N LYS A 297 -9.01 -7.49 -23.09
CA LYS A 297 -9.69 -8.78 -22.83
C LYS A 297 -9.84 -9.06 -21.34
N ARG A 298 -8.82 -8.75 -20.53
CA ARG A 298 -8.92 -8.88 -19.07
C ARG A 298 -9.97 -7.95 -18.46
N VAL A 299 -10.14 -6.74 -19.00
CA VAL A 299 -11.23 -5.83 -18.60
C VAL A 299 -12.59 -6.43 -18.95
N GLU A 300 -12.76 -6.98 -20.15
CA GLU A 300 -14.01 -7.64 -20.56
C GLU A 300 -14.34 -8.84 -19.65
N MET A 301 -13.35 -9.66 -19.33
CA MET A 301 -13.50 -10.77 -18.37
C MET A 301 -13.89 -10.28 -16.98
N LEU A 302 -13.24 -9.19 -16.52
CA LEU A 302 -13.57 -8.56 -15.25
C LEU A 302 -15.01 -8.06 -15.24
N ARG A 303 -15.44 -7.30 -16.27
CA ARG A 303 -16.82 -6.78 -16.41
C ARG A 303 -17.87 -7.88 -16.49
N SER A 304 -17.51 -9.01 -17.10
CA SER A 304 -18.38 -10.17 -17.22
C SER A 304 -18.37 -11.06 -15.96
N SER A 305 -17.60 -10.70 -14.95
CA SER A 305 -17.66 -11.38 -13.65
C SER A 305 -18.93 -10.97 -12.90
N GLY A 306 -19.53 -11.91 -12.16
CA GLY A 306 -20.68 -11.61 -11.30
C GLY A 306 -20.39 -10.64 -10.14
N GLU A 307 -19.11 -10.28 -9.93
CA GLU A 307 -18.62 -9.47 -8.81
C GLU A 307 -18.29 -8.02 -9.20
N TYR A 308 -18.23 -7.71 -10.50
CA TYR A 308 -17.74 -6.42 -10.99
C TYR A 308 -18.48 -5.22 -10.42
N ASP A 309 -19.80 -5.23 -10.53
CA ASP A 309 -20.64 -4.11 -10.10
C ASP A 309 -20.49 -3.85 -8.59
N GLN A 310 -20.46 -4.92 -7.80
CA GLN A 310 -20.26 -4.82 -6.36
C GLN A 310 -18.87 -4.26 -6.04
N TRP A 311 -17.81 -4.80 -6.64
CA TRP A 311 -16.45 -4.29 -6.39
C TRP A 311 -16.29 -2.85 -6.85
N LEU A 312 -16.87 -2.47 -7.99
CA LEU A 312 -16.82 -1.10 -8.46
C LEU A 312 -17.57 -0.16 -7.51
N ALA A 313 -18.75 -0.56 -7.02
CA ALA A 313 -19.50 0.20 -6.02
C ALA A 313 -18.69 0.37 -4.73
N ASP A 314 -18.04 -0.69 -4.24
CA ASP A 314 -17.18 -0.64 -3.05
C ASP A 314 -16.01 0.34 -3.23
N LEU A 315 -15.36 0.32 -4.39
CA LEU A 315 -14.26 1.24 -4.68
C LEU A 315 -14.75 2.69 -4.79
N LYS A 316 -15.91 2.93 -5.39
CA LYS A 316 -16.51 4.27 -5.47
C LYS A 316 -16.92 4.79 -4.10
N ALA A 317 -17.46 3.95 -3.24
CA ALA A 317 -17.71 4.33 -1.85
C ALA A 317 -16.39 4.65 -1.12
N ALA A 318 -15.34 3.88 -1.40
CA ALA A 318 -14.03 4.05 -0.78
C ALA A 318 -13.29 5.33 -1.21
N SER A 319 -13.45 5.78 -2.47
CA SER A 319 -12.80 7.00 -2.97
C SER A 319 -13.38 8.28 -2.38
N GLU A 320 -14.63 8.26 -1.93
CA GLU A 320 -15.29 9.40 -1.28
C GLU A 320 -14.78 9.65 0.16
N ILE A 321 -13.95 8.75 0.72
CA ILE A 321 -13.40 8.92 2.07
C ILE A 321 -12.43 10.11 2.10
N PRO A 322 -12.74 11.17 2.88
CA PRO A 322 -11.87 12.34 3.01
C PRO A 322 -10.55 11.99 3.70
N LEU A 323 -9.51 12.76 3.39
CA LEU A 323 -8.17 12.58 3.95
C LEU A 323 -8.17 12.54 5.48
N GLU A 324 -8.99 13.38 6.12
CA GLU A 324 -9.08 13.52 7.58
C GLU A 324 -9.71 12.29 8.25
N GLN A 325 -10.47 11.50 7.49
CA GLN A 325 -11.16 10.30 7.98
C GLN A 325 -10.41 9.01 7.64
N LEU A 326 -9.29 9.09 6.91
CA LEU A 326 -8.53 7.89 6.53
C LEU A 326 -8.05 7.08 7.74
N ASP A 327 -7.63 7.71 8.84
CA ASP A 327 -7.20 6.96 10.03
C ASP A 327 -8.36 6.16 10.66
N GLU A 328 -9.62 6.53 10.40
CA GLU A 328 -10.83 5.80 10.80
C GLU A 328 -11.12 4.61 9.90
N VAL A 329 -10.59 4.55 8.68
CA VAL A 329 -10.80 3.41 7.76
C VAL A 329 -9.61 2.44 7.78
N LEU A 330 -8.40 2.96 8.02
CA LEU A 330 -7.16 2.19 7.89
C LEU A 330 -6.75 1.42 9.14
N PHE A 331 -7.33 1.73 10.30
CA PHE A 331 -6.90 1.10 11.54
C PHE A 331 -7.14 -0.42 11.55
N THR A 332 -8.03 -0.90 10.68
CA THR A 332 -8.37 -2.32 10.49
C THR A 332 -7.45 -3.07 9.53
N GLN A 333 -6.87 -2.39 8.54
CA GLN A 333 -6.25 -3.01 7.37
C GLN A 333 -5.04 -3.91 7.72
N HIS A 334 -4.32 -3.58 8.78
CA HIS A 334 -3.14 -4.33 9.22
C HIS A 334 -3.44 -5.35 10.31
N LEU A 335 -4.71 -5.45 10.72
CA LEU A 335 -5.11 -6.34 11.79
C LEU A 335 -5.30 -7.77 11.25
N PRO A 336 -5.09 -8.79 12.09
CA PRO A 336 -5.52 -10.16 11.79
C PRO A 336 -7.01 -10.23 11.44
N LYS A 337 -7.42 -11.23 10.63
CA LYS A 337 -8.84 -11.40 10.21
C LYS A 337 -9.81 -11.38 11.39
N GLU A 338 -9.48 -12.10 12.47
CA GLU A 338 -10.27 -12.13 13.72
C GLU A 338 -10.51 -10.72 14.31
N TRP A 339 -9.51 -9.84 14.26
CA TRP A 339 -9.65 -8.47 14.74
C TRP A 339 -10.45 -7.62 13.76
N GLN A 340 -10.33 -7.85 12.45
CA GLN A 340 -11.17 -7.16 11.47
C GLN A 340 -12.64 -7.54 11.63
N GLU A 341 -12.94 -8.82 11.86
CA GLU A 341 -14.28 -9.31 12.20
C GLU A 341 -14.79 -8.68 13.50
N LYS A 342 -13.94 -8.62 14.53
CA LYS A 342 -14.29 -7.95 15.78
C LYS A 342 -14.58 -6.46 15.59
N VAL A 343 -13.83 -5.78 14.72
CA VAL A 343 -14.13 -4.39 14.36
C VAL A 343 -15.49 -4.30 13.69
N LYS A 344 -15.82 -5.18 12.74
CA LYS A 344 -17.15 -5.22 12.09
C LYS A 344 -18.27 -5.42 13.10
N GLU A 345 -18.09 -6.31 14.09
CA GLU A 345 -19.06 -6.49 15.18
C GLU A 345 -19.26 -5.21 16.00
N LEU A 346 -18.18 -4.52 16.37
CA LEU A 346 -18.25 -3.28 17.15
C LEU A 346 -18.87 -2.13 16.33
N GLN A 347 -18.59 -2.08 15.03
CA GLN A 347 -19.24 -1.15 14.09
C GLN A 347 -20.74 -1.44 13.98
N ALA A 348 -21.12 -2.71 13.85
CA ALA A 348 -22.54 -3.13 13.84
C ALA A 348 -23.25 -2.81 15.17
N ALA A 349 -22.51 -2.81 16.28
CA ALA A 349 -22.99 -2.35 17.58
C ALA A 349 -23.00 -0.81 17.75
N GLY A 350 -22.70 -0.05 16.69
CA GLY A 350 -22.75 1.41 16.69
C GLY A 350 -21.57 2.11 17.37
N ILE A 351 -20.46 1.41 17.61
CA ILE A 351 -19.28 2.00 18.23
C ILE A 351 -18.51 2.82 17.18
N PRO A 352 -18.18 4.10 17.43
CA PRO A 352 -17.46 4.92 16.47
C PRO A 352 -16.05 4.40 16.18
N ASP A 353 -15.64 4.44 14.92
CA ASP A 353 -14.32 3.98 14.44
C ASP A 353 -13.15 4.59 15.21
N LYS A 354 -13.22 5.88 15.53
CA LYS A 354 -12.22 6.55 16.37
C LYS A 354 -12.04 5.90 17.74
N LYS A 355 -13.11 5.37 18.34
CA LYS A 355 -13.07 4.66 19.63
C LYS A 355 -12.45 3.27 19.45
N ILE A 356 -12.82 2.57 18.38
CA ILE A 356 -12.26 1.24 18.05
C ILE A 356 -10.76 1.36 17.72
N ALA A 357 -10.37 2.33 16.90
CA ALA A 357 -8.98 2.66 16.58
C ALA A 357 -8.16 2.97 17.83
N LYS A 358 -8.72 3.71 18.79
CA LYS A 358 -8.08 3.99 20.09
C LYS A 358 -7.89 2.72 20.91
N MET A 359 -8.90 1.83 20.97
CA MET A 359 -8.79 0.54 21.64
C MET A 359 -7.64 -0.29 21.04
N ILE A 360 -7.54 -0.36 19.71
CA ILE A 360 -6.46 -1.09 19.00
C ILE A 360 -5.10 -0.45 19.24
N ALA A 361 -5.00 0.88 19.16
CA ALA A 361 -3.75 1.61 19.40
C ALA A 361 -3.24 1.37 20.83
N GLN A 362 -4.11 1.39 21.84
CA GLN A 362 -3.76 1.08 23.22
C GLN A 362 -3.14 -0.32 23.35
N THR A 363 -3.68 -1.30 22.62
CA THR A 363 -3.15 -2.67 22.56
C THR A 363 -1.75 -2.72 21.92
N GLN A 364 -1.52 -2.00 20.82
CA GLN A 364 -0.20 -1.94 20.14
C GLN A 364 0.85 -1.11 20.89
N THR A 365 0.44 -0.14 21.71
CA THR A 365 1.38 0.70 22.47
C THR A 365 2.02 -0.08 23.62
N ALA A 366 1.29 -1.05 24.20
CA ALA A 366 1.84 -2.01 25.16
C ALA A 366 3.02 -2.80 24.56
N LYS A 367 2.89 -3.28 23.32
CA LYS A 367 3.96 -3.97 22.57
C LYS A 367 5.24 -3.14 22.45
N LYS A 368 5.12 -1.84 22.09
CA LYS A 368 6.29 -0.95 21.91
C LYS A 368 6.95 -0.56 23.23
N GLY A 369 6.17 -0.38 24.29
CA GLY A 369 6.69 -0.10 25.63
C GLY A 369 7.53 -1.24 26.17
N ASP A 370 7.05 -2.48 26.04
CA ASP A 370 7.74 -3.67 26.55
C ASP A 370 8.97 -4.03 25.71
N THR A 371 8.90 -3.89 24.37
CA THR A 371 10.05 -4.11 23.48
C THR A 371 11.16 -3.07 23.71
N ARG A 372 10.80 -1.80 23.92
CA ARG A 372 11.76 -0.72 24.21
C ARG A 372 12.40 -0.90 25.59
N ARG A 373 11.64 -1.36 26.58
CA ARG A 373 12.13 -1.70 27.93
C ARG A 373 13.12 -2.86 27.89
N ALA A 374 12.79 -3.94 27.19
CA ALA A 374 13.67 -5.09 27.00
C ALA A 374 14.99 -4.73 26.28
N LEU A 375 14.94 -3.81 25.30
CA LEU A 375 16.14 -3.30 24.62
C LEU A 375 17.01 -2.41 25.52
N LEU A 376 16.41 -1.61 26.40
CA LEU A 376 17.14 -0.77 27.37
C LEU A 376 17.76 -1.62 28.49
N GLU A 377 17.03 -2.60 29.02
CA GLU A 377 17.53 -3.56 30.01
C GLU A 377 18.68 -4.41 29.43
N ALA A 378 18.55 -4.90 28.18
CA ALA A 378 19.62 -5.63 27.51
C ALA A 378 20.86 -4.77 27.22
N ALA A 379 20.72 -3.44 27.22
CA ALA A 379 21.82 -2.49 27.10
C ALA A 379 22.41 -2.05 28.46
N GLY A 380 21.92 -2.60 29.58
CA GLY A 380 22.39 -2.25 30.93
C GLY A 380 21.94 -0.87 31.42
N GLU A 381 20.92 -0.29 30.78
CA GLU A 381 20.41 1.06 31.05
C GLU A 381 19.14 0.99 31.91
N ASN A 382 18.99 1.93 32.86
CA ASN A 382 17.79 1.99 33.69
C ASN A 382 16.60 2.49 32.84
N ALA A 383 15.70 1.57 32.51
CA ALA A 383 14.59 1.86 31.62
C ALA A 383 13.60 2.86 32.22
N GLU A 384 13.47 2.95 33.54
CA GLU A 384 12.49 3.83 34.20
C GLU A 384 12.87 5.31 34.10
N GLU A 385 14.14 5.67 34.27
CA GLU A 385 14.62 7.07 34.19
C GLU A 385 14.53 7.66 32.77
N LYS A 386 14.77 6.85 31.72
CA LYS A 386 14.75 7.32 30.32
C LYS A 386 13.38 7.28 29.65
N LEU A 387 12.44 6.50 30.18
CA LEU A 387 11.08 6.43 29.64
C LEU A 387 10.23 7.66 30.02
N ASP A 388 10.52 8.31 31.15
CA ASP A 388 9.77 9.48 31.64
C ASP A 388 10.09 10.77 30.85
N ALA A 389 11.31 10.91 30.33
CA ALA A 389 11.75 12.12 29.62
C ALA A 389 11.11 12.31 28.22
N HIS A 390 10.53 11.26 27.63
CA HIS A 390 9.97 11.29 26.27
C HIS A 390 8.45 11.10 26.20
N GLN A 391 7.77 10.95 27.34
CA GLN A 391 6.32 11.08 27.34
C GLN A 391 5.97 12.57 27.29
N LEU A 392 5.46 13.01 26.13
CA LEU A 392 4.57 14.17 26.09
C LEU A 392 3.57 14.02 27.24
N LYS A 393 3.40 15.08 28.04
CA LYS A 393 2.39 15.22 29.10
C LYS A 393 0.99 14.94 28.54
N ASP A 394 0.62 13.68 28.39
CA ASP A 394 -0.75 13.25 28.19
C ASP A 394 -1.38 13.08 29.57
N LYS A 395 -2.30 14.00 29.85
CA LYS A 395 -3.10 14.04 31.07
C LYS A 395 -3.69 12.66 31.36
N SER A 396 -3.37 12.13 32.54
CA SER A 396 -4.15 11.15 33.32
C SER A 396 -4.96 10.15 32.50
N ALA A 397 -4.39 8.95 32.30
CA ALA A 397 -5.15 7.74 32.00
C ALA A 397 -6.01 7.35 33.22
N THR A 398 -7.09 8.09 33.44
CA THR A 398 -8.20 7.71 34.32
C THR A 398 -9.34 7.24 33.43
N GLY A 399 -9.53 5.91 33.38
CA GLY A 399 -10.68 5.27 32.73
C GLY A 399 -10.28 4.29 31.61
N ASP A 400 -10.69 3.04 31.80
CA ASP A 400 -10.85 1.97 30.81
C ASP A 400 -9.59 1.26 30.28
N THR A 401 -9.18 0.23 31.02
CA THR A 401 -8.30 -0.85 30.53
C THR A 401 -8.93 -2.24 30.61
N LEU A 402 -10.16 -2.38 31.13
CA LEU A 402 -10.83 -3.67 31.33
C LEU A 402 -11.84 -4.04 30.21
N ASP A 403 -12.33 -3.07 29.44
CA ASP A 403 -13.35 -3.29 28.39
C ASP A 403 -12.79 -3.22 26.95
N ASN A 404 -11.49 -3.41 26.77
CA ASN A 404 -10.89 -3.42 25.42
C ASN A 404 -10.96 -4.85 24.85
N PRO A 405 -11.84 -5.13 23.85
CA PRO A 405 -12.06 -6.47 23.33
C PRO A 405 -10.88 -7.03 22.51
N PHE A 406 -9.87 -6.19 22.22
CA PHE A 406 -8.65 -6.59 21.53
C PHE A 406 -7.52 -6.99 22.48
N MET A 407 -7.68 -6.76 23.79
CA MET A 407 -6.70 -7.16 24.81
C MET A 407 -6.95 -8.60 25.22
N ASN A 408 -5.87 -9.35 25.51
CA ASN A 408 -5.90 -10.72 26.04
C ASN A 408 -6.48 -11.79 25.09
N THR A 409 -6.42 -11.58 23.78
CA THR A 409 -6.73 -12.61 22.78
C THR A 409 -5.45 -13.30 22.30
N ASP A 410 -5.56 -14.54 21.79
CA ASP A 410 -4.41 -15.26 21.23
C ASP A 410 -3.78 -14.52 20.04
N ALA A 411 -4.60 -13.82 19.25
CA ALA A 411 -4.11 -12.91 18.20
C ALA A 411 -3.30 -11.71 18.77
N ALA A 412 -3.66 -11.19 19.95
CA ALA A 412 -2.87 -10.16 20.64
C ALA A 412 -1.52 -10.72 21.13
N ALA A 413 -1.53 -11.95 21.64
CA ALA A 413 -0.34 -12.68 22.09
C ALA A 413 0.62 -12.97 20.93
N GLY A 414 0.10 -13.40 19.77
CA GLY A 414 0.87 -13.60 18.54
C GLY A 414 1.49 -12.30 17.99
N LEU A 415 0.97 -11.14 18.39
CA LEU A 415 1.56 -9.83 18.11
C LEU A 415 2.52 -9.35 19.21
N GLY A 416 2.83 -10.16 20.23
CA GLY A 416 3.77 -9.82 21.31
C GLY A 416 3.20 -8.93 22.40
N VAL A 417 1.87 -8.86 22.54
CA VAL A 417 1.19 -8.24 23.69
C VAL A 417 1.00 -9.33 24.75
N PRO A 418 1.56 -9.20 25.97
CA PRO A 418 1.43 -10.23 27.00
C PRO A 418 -0.04 -10.48 27.34
N LEU A 419 -0.44 -11.75 27.42
CA LEU A 419 -1.77 -12.12 27.93
C LEU A 419 -1.94 -11.59 29.36
N MET A 420 -3.17 -11.28 29.75
CA MET A 420 -3.50 -10.73 31.08
C MET A 420 -2.84 -11.51 32.21
N ASN A 421 -2.72 -12.83 32.05
CA ASN A 421 -2.17 -13.76 33.02
C ASN A 421 -0.68 -13.48 33.28
N GLU A 422 0.10 -13.29 32.22
CA GLU A 422 1.53 -12.98 32.28
C GLU A 422 1.77 -11.55 32.78
N ARG A 423 0.94 -10.60 32.34
CA ARG A 423 1.03 -9.20 32.78
C ARG A 423 0.68 -9.04 34.26
N THR A 424 -0.35 -9.74 34.71
CA THR A 424 -0.78 -9.79 36.13
C THR A 424 0.26 -10.48 37.00
N GLN A 425 0.92 -11.53 36.51
CA GLN A 425 2.03 -12.19 37.21
C GLN A 425 3.28 -11.31 37.29
N LYS A 426 3.68 -10.62 36.20
CA LYS A 426 4.82 -9.70 36.20
C LYS A 426 4.61 -8.50 37.13
N ILE A 427 3.42 -7.90 37.11
CA ILE A 427 3.07 -6.80 38.03
C ILE A 427 3.04 -7.28 39.48
N ALA A 428 2.52 -8.49 39.74
CA ALA A 428 2.54 -9.08 41.09
C ALA A 428 3.97 -9.33 41.59
N LEU A 429 4.86 -9.87 40.74
CA LEU A 429 6.27 -10.08 41.08
C LEU A 429 7.00 -8.75 41.34
N ALA A 430 6.79 -7.74 40.49
CA ALA A 430 7.42 -6.43 40.63
C ALA A 430 6.94 -5.70 41.90
N ALA A 431 5.64 -5.78 42.22
CA ALA A 431 5.10 -5.20 43.44
C ALA A 431 5.53 -5.96 44.71
N GLN A 432 5.82 -7.26 44.61
CA GLN A 432 6.43 -8.05 45.70
C GLN A 432 7.92 -7.76 45.91
N ALA A 433 8.60 -7.24 44.89
CA ALA A 433 10.00 -6.84 44.94
C ALA A 433 10.21 -5.37 45.37
N ALA A 434 9.13 -4.58 45.49
CA ALA A 434 9.17 -3.18 45.92
C ALA A 434 9.21 -3.07 47.47
N ASP A 435 9.66 -1.90 47.98
CA ASP A 435 9.70 -1.62 49.42
C ASP A 435 8.29 -1.76 50.03
N PRO A 436 8.11 -2.53 51.13
CA PRO A 436 6.81 -2.72 51.80
C PRO A 436 6.09 -1.42 52.22
N ASN A 437 6.79 -0.29 52.30
CA ASN A 437 6.21 1.01 52.64
C ASN A 437 5.82 1.88 51.43
N ASP A 438 6.01 1.39 50.20
CA ASP A 438 5.61 2.10 48.99
C ASP A 438 4.08 2.03 48.77
N LYS A 439 3.42 3.19 48.84
CA LYS A 439 1.97 3.33 48.66
C LYS A 439 1.52 3.00 47.22
N ASP A 440 2.40 3.14 46.24
CA ASP A 440 2.09 2.80 44.84
C ASP A 440 2.14 1.28 44.62
N ALA A 441 3.03 0.56 45.31
CA ALA A 441 3.09 -0.91 45.30
C ALA A 441 1.80 -1.54 45.86
N ALA A 442 1.26 -1.00 46.96
CA ALA A 442 0.00 -1.47 47.55
C ALA A 442 -1.20 -1.28 46.60
N LYS A 443 -1.24 -0.15 45.88
CA LYS A 443 -2.29 0.16 44.89
C LYS A 443 -2.20 -0.72 43.64
N LEU A 444 -0.97 -1.09 43.23
CA LEU A 444 -0.72 -2.04 42.15
C LEU A 444 -1.18 -3.45 42.51
N LEU A 445 -0.93 -3.92 43.73
CA LEU A 445 -1.41 -5.23 44.22
C LEU A 445 -2.95 -5.32 44.24
N GLN A 446 -3.64 -4.25 44.63
CA GLN A 446 -5.10 -4.21 44.61
C GLN A 446 -5.67 -4.29 43.18
N LYS A 447 -4.99 -3.66 42.21
CA LYS A 447 -5.34 -3.78 40.77
C LYS A 447 -5.10 -5.18 40.22
N VAL A 448 -4.00 -5.83 40.61
CA VAL A 448 -3.69 -7.23 40.27
C VAL A 448 -4.77 -8.18 40.80
N GLU A 449 -5.25 -7.97 42.02
CA GLU A 449 -6.28 -8.78 42.63
C GLU A 449 -7.64 -8.62 41.93
N THR A 450 -7.95 -7.38 41.52
CA THR A 450 -9.14 -7.08 40.70
C THR A 450 -9.07 -7.76 39.33
N ALA A 451 -7.91 -7.73 38.67
CA ALA A 451 -7.69 -8.41 37.39
C ALA A 451 -7.82 -9.94 37.50
N ARG A 452 -7.33 -10.55 38.60
CA ARG A 452 -7.50 -12.00 38.87
C ARG A 452 -8.97 -12.39 39.00
N LYS A 453 -9.80 -11.55 39.63
CA LYS A 453 -11.25 -11.80 39.76
C LYS A 453 -11.96 -11.77 38.40
N VAL A 454 -11.56 -10.84 37.52
CA VAL A 454 -12.10 -10.75 36.15
C VAL A 454 -11.71 -11.98 35.31
N LEU A 455 -10.46 -12.43 35.40
CA LEU A 455 -10.00 -13.65 34.75
C LEU A 455 -10.75 -14.92 35.22
N GLN A 456 -11.02 -15.00 36.52
CA GLN A 456 -11.82 -16.11 37.07
C GLN A 456 -13.29 -16.05 36.64
N ALA A 457 -13.83 -14.86 36.40
CA ALA A 457 -15.18 -14.70 35.87
C ALA A 457 -15.25 -15.09 34.38
N GLN A 458 -14.26 -14.70 33.57
CA GLN A 458 -14.18 -15.06 32.14
C GLN A 458 -14.04 -16.58 31.94
N LYS A 459 -13.20 -17.25 32.75
CA LYS A 459 -13.07 -18.73 32.75
C LYS A 459 -14.34 -19.48 33.18
N LYS A 460 -15.30 -18.84 33.85
CA LYS A 460 -16.58 -19.45 34.24
C LYS A 460 -17.64 -19.40 33.13
N THR A 461 -17.44 -18.56 32.12
CA THR A 461 -18.32 -18.45 30.94
C THR A 461 -17.92 -19.41 29.81
N GLU A 462 -16.74 -20.02 29.89
CA GLU A 462 -16.25 -21.06 28.96
C GLU A 462 -16.28 -22.43 29.65
N GLU A 463 -17.48 -23.02 29.77
CA GLU A 463 -17.58 -24.49 29.91
C GLU A 463 -17.46 -25.12 28.52
N PRO A 464 -16.68 -26.20 28.35
CA PRO A 464 -16.39 -26.74 27.03
C PRO A 464 -17.62 -27.48 26.47
N ALA A 465 -18.13 -26.99 25.33
CA ALA A 465 -18.95 -27.81 24.45
C ALA A 465 -18.09 -28.97 23.92
N ALA A 466 -18.62 -30.18 23.94
CA ALA A 466 -17.95 -31.38 23.49
C ALA A 466 -17.35 -31.21 22.08
N ALA A 467 -16.09 -31.62 21.91
CA ALA A 467 -15.39 -31.56 20.63
C ALA A 467 -16.12 -32.41 19.57
N PRO A 468 -16.38 -31.89 18.36
CA PRO A 468 -16.76 -32.75 17.26
C PRO A 468 -15.53 -33.55 16.80
N GLU A 469 -15.72 -34.83 16.49
CA GLU A 469 -14.70 -35.69 15.90
C GLU A 469 -14.12 -35.03 14.65
N GLN A 470 -12.83 -34.72 14.68
CA GLN A 470 -12.09 -34.30 13.49
C GLN A 470 -11.84 -35.54 12.63
N ALA A 471 -12.47 -35.60 11.46
CA ALA A 471 -12.09 -36.54 10.42
C ALA A 471 -10.64 -36.25 9.98
N VAL A 472 -9.75 -37.21 10.21
CA VAL A 472 -8.36 -37.15 9.75
C VAL A 472 -8.35 -37.49 8.26
N VAL A 473 -8.02 -36.52 7.41
CA VAL A 473 -7.74 -36.74 5.98
C VAL A 473 -6.24 -36.95 5.83
N ASP A 474 -5.84 -38.14 5.36
CA ASP A 474 -4.45 -38.45 5.04
C ASP A 474 -4.05 -37.74 3.73
N ILE A 475 -3.10 -36.81 3.83
CA ILE A 475 -2.63 -35.98 2.72
C ILE A 475 -1.83 -36.76 1.66
N ASN A 476 -1.62 -38.06 1.86
CA ASN A 476 -0.88 -38.92 0.94
C ASN A 476 -1.79 -39.81 0.06
N GLU A 477 -3.12 -39.72 0.19
CA GLU A 477 -4.01 -40.38 -0.76
C GLU A 477 -4.17 -39.55 -2.05
N PRO A 478 -4.04 -40.17 -3.24
CA PRO A 478 -4.24 -39.45 -4.50
C PRO A 478 -5.71 -39.05 -4.67
N ALA A 479 -5.93 -37.80 -5.11
CA ALA A 479 -7.25 -37.22 -5.27
C ALA A 479 -8.17 -38.09 -6.17
N PRO A 480 -9.46 -38.26 -5.82
CA PRO A 480 -10.37 -39.06 -6.61
C PRO A 480 -10.59 -38.43 -8.00
N PRO A 481 -10.78 -39.23 -9.05
CA PRO A 481 -10.93 -38.73 -10.40
C PRO A 481 -12.22 -37.91 -10.57
N LEU A 482 -12.14 -36.86 -11.40
CA LEU A 482 -13.14 -35.82 -11.66
C LEU A 482 -14.57 -36.31 -11.96
N ALA A 483 -14.76 -37.57 -12.36
CA ALA A 483 -16.07 -38.15 -12.59
C ALA A 483 -16.90 -38.36 -11.31
N ARG A 484 -16.28 -38.36 -10.12
CA ARG A 484 -16.99 -38.58 -8.85
C ARG A 484 -17.49 -37.31 -8.14
N ILE A 485 -17.07 -36.13 -8.61
CA ILE A 485 -17.46 -34.82 -8.02
C ILE A 485 -18.78 -34.31 -8.63
N VAL A 486 -19.25 -34.91 -9.72
CA VAL A 486 -20.43 -34.45 -10.47
C VAL A 486 -21.75 -35.08 -9.99
N ASP A 487 -21.70 -36.14 -9.17
CA ASP A 487 -22.92 -36.81 -8.67
C ASP A 487 -23.41 -36.29 -7.29
N GLU A 488 -22.66 -35.46 -6.57
CA GLU A 488 -23.07 -34.94 -5.24
C GLU A 488 -23.76 -33.57 -5.27
N VAL A 489 -23.97 -32.96 -6.44
CA VAL A 489 -24.63 -31.64 -6.58
C VAL A 489 -25.92 -31.70 -7.41
N THR A 490 -26.50 -32.88 -7.60
CA THR A 490 -27.86 -33.00 -8.15
C THR A 490 -28.86 -33.31 -7.04
N LEU A 491 -29.44 -32.26 -6.46
CA LEU A 491 -30.65 -32.38 -5.64
C LEU A 491 -31.86 -32.47 -6.57
N ASP A 492 -32.43 -33.68 -6.61
CA ASP A 492 -33.63 -34.03 -7.36
C ASP A 492 -34.89 -33.38 -6.77
N ALA A 493 -35.80 -32.94 -7.64
CA ALA A 493 -37.07 -32.36 -7.29
C ALA A 493 -38.12 -33.45 -6.99
N SER A 494 -38.52 -33.63 -5.72
CA SER A 494 -39.92 -33.73 -5.27
C SER A 494 -39.99 -34.13 -3.80
N THR A 495 -40.79 -33.40 -3.00
CA THR A 495 -41.84 -33.91 -2.09
C THR A 495 -42.39 -32.74 -1.25
N SER A 496 -43.62 -32.34 -1.60
CA SER A 496 -44.69 -31.77 -0.77
C SER A 496 -44.40 -31.34 0.69
N VAL A 497 -44.60 -30.04 0.96
CA VAL A 497 -45.11 -29.54 2.25
C VAL A 497 -46.24 -28.54 1.98
N GLU A 498 -47.42 -28.82 2.53
CA GLU A 498 -48.64 -28.01 2.46
C GLU A 498 -48.48 -26.65 3.18
N SER A 499 -49.10 -25.61 2.62
CA SER A 499 -49.23 -24.29 3.26
C SER A 499 -50.66 -24.08 3.77
N PRO A 500 -50.89 -23.52 4.97
CA PRO A 500 -52.22 -23.06 5.38
C PRO A 500 -52.63 -21.75 4.68
N ASN A 501 -53.93 -21.63 4.46
CA ASN A 501 -54.63 -20.56 3.75
C ASN A 501 -54.60 -19.17 4.40
N ASP A 502 -54.86 -18.18 3.54
CA ASP A 502 -55.46 -16.86 3.78
C ASP A 502 -54.57 -15.73 4.33
N THR A 503 -54.08 -14.87 3.43
CA THR A 503 -54.71 -13.55 3.17
C THR A 503 -53.92 -12.77 2.10
N VAL A 504 -54.53 -12.63 0.92
CA VAL A 504 -54.07 -11.75 -0.17
C VAL A 504 -55.02 -10.56 -0.25
N PRO A 505 -54.52 -9.33 -0.48
CA PRO A 505 -55.23 -8.35 -1.28
C PRO A 505 -54.68 -8.34 -2.70
N VAL A 506 -55.58 -8.60 -3.65
CA VAL A 506 -55.35 -8.71 -5.09
C VAL A 506 -54.96 -7.35 -5.68
N ALA A 507 -53.97 -7.37 -6.58
CA ALA A 507 -53.61 -6.26 -7.44
C ALA A 507 -54.65 -6.08 -8.56
N SER A 508 -55.17 -4.85 -8.72
CA SER A 508 -55.93 -4.45 -9.90
C SER A 508 -55.02 -3.73 -10.89
N ALA A 509 -55.00 -4.24 -12.12
CA ALA A 509 -54.32 -3.70 -13.30
C ALA A 509 -55.21 -2.63 -14.01
N PRO A 510 -54.78 -2.03 -15.13
CA PRO A 510 -54.76 -0.58 -15.33
C PRO A 510 -55.92 -0.04 -16.17
N ASP A 511 -56.18 1.26 -16.09
CA ASP A 511 -57.01 1.98 -17.05
C ASP A 511 -56.26 3.18 -17.68
N GLU A 512 -56.59 3.37 -18.94
CA GLU A 512 -55.91 4.18 -19.95
C GLU A 512 -56.65 5.51 -20.21
N VAL A 513 -55.90 6.52 -20.68
CA VAL A 513 -56.32 7.66 -21.54
C VAL A 513 -56.70 9.04 -20.95
N ALA A 514 -55.95 10.05 -21.47
CA ALA A 514 -56.20 11.50 -21.66
C ALA A 514 -56.21 12.43 -20.42
N ALA A 515 -55.64 13.65 -20.42
CA ALA A 515 -55.43 14.63 -21.50
C ALA A 515 -54.26 15.63 -21.19
N LYS A 516 -53.68 16.24 -22.24
CA LYS A 516 -52.74 17.40 -22.21
C LYS A 516 -53.41 18.68 -21.65
N PRO A 517 -52.66 19.73 -21.24
CA PRO A 517 -52.26 20.76 -22.22
C PRO A 517 -50.88 21.45 -22.03
N LYS A 518 -50.29 21.75 -23.19
CA LYS A 518 -49.58 22.98 -23.64
C LYS A 518 -48.16 23.33 -23.18
N ALA A 519 -47.43 23.73 -24.21
CA ALA A 519 -46.02 24.10 -24.30
C ALA A 519 -45.74 25.59 -24.01
N ALA A 520 -44.48 25.91 -23.72
CA ALA A 520 -43.89 27.23 -23.97
C ALA A 520 -42.38 27.13 -24.27
N THR A 521 -42.07 27.22 -25.56
CA THR A 521 -41.01 28.01 -26.23
C THR A 521 -39.57 28.08 -25.68
N THR A 522 -38.70 27.57 -26.54
CA THR A 522 -37.31 27.94 -26.86
C THR A 522 -36.97 29.44 -26.74
N ARG A 523 -35.77 29.73 -26.21
CA ARG A 523 -35.08 31.01 -26.43
C ARG A 523 -33.60 30.78 -26.75
N VAL A 524 -33.26 31.12 -27.98
CA VAL A 524 -31.91 31.15 -28.57
C VAL A 524 -31.15 32.36 -28.00
N ALA A 525 -29.87 32.18 -27.64
CA ALA A 525 -28.95 33.26 -27.29
C ALA A 525 -28.00 33.57 -28.47
N PRO A 526 -27.68 34.86 -28.76
CA PRO A 526 -26.99 35.25 -29.98
C PRO A 526 -25.46 35.24 -29.85
N LYS A 527 -24.81 34.96 -30.99
CA LYS A 527 -23.38 35.15 -31.26
C LYS A 527 -22.95 36.59 -30.94
N LYS A 528 -21.86 36.75 -30.18
CA LYS A 528 -21.11 38.01 -30.09
C LYS A 528 -19.91 37.97 -31.03
N ALA A 529 -19.86 38.98 -31.89
CA ALA A 529 -18.75 39.32 -32.76
C ALA A 529 -17.60 39.95 -31.97
N THR A 530 -16.39 39.68 -32.45
CA THR A 530 -15.14 40.38 -32.18
C THR A 530 -15.18 41.83 -32.70
N PRO A 531 -14.43 42.73 -32.06
CA PRO A 531 -13.89 43.89 -32.75
C PRO A 531 -12.35 43.95 -32.67
N LYS A 532 -11.77 44.09 -33.87
CA LYS A 532 -10.52 44.75 -34.29
C LYS A 532 -9.25 44.61 -33.47
#